data_AF-A0A953P867-F1
#
_entry.id   AF-A0A953P867-F1
#
_cell.length_a   1.000
_cell.length_b   1.000
_cell.length_c   1.000
_cell.angle_alpha   90.00
_cell.angle_beta   90.00
_cell.angle_gamma   90.00
#
_symmetry.space_group_name_H-M   'P 1'
#
loop_
_entity.id
_entity.type
_entity.pdbx_description
1 polymer ?
#
loop_
_entity_poly.entity_id
_entity_poly.type
_entity_poly.pdbx_seq_one_letter_code
_entity_poly.pdbx_strand_id
1 'polypeptide(L)' 'HPRVTGNSATKVLGRTDSAELGESGYRFLDKDIKMHLTRLEPGSLIMSHPIYRQPVKIKFPRPAFKQGR' A
#
# COMPACT_ATOMS: atom_id res chain seq x y z
N HIS A 1 -6.56 -13.50 9.91
CA HIS A 1 -7.04 -13.16 11.27
C HIS A 1 -7.27 -11.65 11.37
N PRO A 2 -8.52 -11.17 11.36
CA PRO A 2 -8.86 -9.74 11.17
C PRO A 2 -8.35 -8.81 12.28
N ARG A 3 -8.04 -9.34 13.48
CA ARG A 3 -7.49 -8.55 14.59
C ARG A 3 -6.03 -8.12 14.39
N VAL A 4 -5.22 -8.92 13.70
CA VAL A 4 -3.78 -8.62 13.52
C VAL A 4 -3.61 -7.57 12.43
N THR A 5 -4.39 -7.69 11.35
CA THR A 5 -4.44 -6.67 10.30
C THR A 5 -5.06 -5.37 10.80
N GLY A 6 -6.09 -5.39 11.65
CA GLY A 6 -6.65 -4.18 12.27
C GLY A 6 -5.67 -3.40 13.16
N ASN A 7 -4.81 -4.11 13.90
CA ASN A 7 -3.87 -3.51 14.87
C ASN A 7 -2.51 -3.12 14.29
N SER A 8 -2.26 -3.42 13.01
CA SER A 8 -1.02 -3.00 12.36
C SER A 8 -1.07 -1.50 12.13
N ALA A 9 -0.26 -0.75 12.89
CA ALA A 9 -0.11 0.69 12.72
C ALA A 9 0.45 1.05 11.33
N THR A 10 1.18 0.17 10.67
CA THR A 10 1.72 0.42 9.33
C THR A 10 1.19 -0.61 8.34
N LYS A 11 0.65 -0.14 7.22
CA LYS A 11 0.20 -0.97 6.10
C LYS A 11 0.90 -0.52 4.84
N VAL A 12 1.49 -1.46 4.11
CA VAL A 12 2.11 -1.20 2.81
C VAL A 12 1.38 -2.02 1.77
N LEU A 13 0.91 -1.35 0.72
CA LEU A 13 0.07 -1.90 -0.33
C LEU A 13 0.81 -1.78 -1.67
N GLY A 14 0.88 -2.87 -2.41
CA GLY A 14 1.45 -2.89 -3.75
C GLY A 14 0.40 -2.67 -4.84
N ARG A 15 0.77 -3.03 -6.07
CA ARG A 15 -0.22 -3.17 -7.15
C ARG A 15 -1.18 -4.30 -6.76
N THR A 16 -2.45 -3.97 -6.61
CA THR A 16 -3.50 -4.88 -6.14
C THR A 16 -4.61 -4.90 -7.18
N ASP A 17 -5.12 -6.09 -7.49
CA ASP A 17 -6.21 -6.22 -8.46
C ASP A 17 -7.55 -5.81 -7.85
N SER A 18 -8.46 -5.36 -8.69
CA SER A 18 -9.82 -4.94 -8.34
C SER A 18 -10.60 -5.99 -7.53
N ALA A 19 -10.35 -7.29 -7.76
CA ALA A 19 -10.93 -8.39 -6.99
C ALA A 19 -10.44 -8.43 -5.52
N GLU A 20 -9.17 -8.13 -5.26
CA GLU A 20 -8.57 -8.11 -3.92
C GLU A 20 -8.96 -6.84 -3.13
N LEU A 21 -9.18 -5.71 -3.83
CA LEU A 21 -9.66 -4.45 -3.22
C LEU A 21 -11.08 -4.53 -2.64
N GLY A 22 -11.83 -5.58 -2.99
CA GLY A 22 -13.14 -5.89 -2.43
C GLY A 22 -13.08 -6.56 -1.06
N GLU A 23 -11.90 -7.06 -0.66
CA GLU A 23 -11.73 -7.79 0.59
C GLU A 23 -11.91 -6.87 1.81
N SER A 24 -12.44 -7.42 2.91
CA SER A 24 -12.73 -6.65 4.14
C SER A 24 -11.51 -5.91 4.68
N GLY A 25 -10.31 -6.41 4.39
CA GLY A 25 -9.04 -5.79 4.74
C GLY A 25 -8.77 -4.44 4.07
N TYR A 26 -9.42 -4.10 2.95
CA TYR A 26 -9.20 -2.87 2.16
C TYR A 26 -10.36 -1.87 2.24
N ARG A 27 -11.37 -2.13 3.06
CA ARG A 27 -12.54 -1.23 3.24
C ARG A 27 -12.18 0.13 3.82
N PHE A 28 -11.04 0.24 4.51
CA PHE A 28 -10.56 1.49 5.10
C PHE A 28 -9.96 2.47 4.07
N LEU A 29 -9.79 2.05 2.81
CA LEU A 29 -9.21 2.88 1.75
C LEU A 29 -10.30 3.58 0.95
N ASP A 30 -10.12 4.88 0.71
CA ASP A 30 -11.00 5.64 -0.17
C ASP A 30 -10.97 5.11 -1.59
N LYS A 31 -12.07 5.36 -2.32
CA LYS A 31 -12.25 4.93 -3.71
C LYS A 31 -11.14 5.45 -4.63
N ASP A 32 -10.64 6.66 -4.37
CA ASP A 32 -9.55 7.26 -5.14
C ASP A 32 -8.22 6.52 -4.93
N ILE A 33 -7.93 6.10 -3.70
CA ILE A 33 -6.75 5.30 -3.38
C ILE A 33 -6.87 3.92 -4.04
N LYS A 34 -8.06 3.31 -4.03
CA LYS A 34 -8.33 2.06 -4.75
C LYS A 34 -8.06 2.18 -6.25
N MET A 35 -8.49 3.27 -6.87
CA MET A 35 -8.18 3.52 -8.29
C MET A 35 -6.69 3.76 -8.55
N HIS A 36 -5.96 4.36 -7.60
CA HIS A 36 -4.51 4.48 -7.71
C HIS A 36 -3.79 3.15 -7.55
N LEU A 37 -4.26 2.26 -6.67
CA LEU A 37 -3.67 0.94 -6.42
C LEU A 37 -3.70 0.05 -7.68
N THR A 38 -4.77 0.10 -8.47
CA THR A 38 -4.88 -0.69 -9.71
C THR A 38 -3.92 -0.21 -10.81
N ARG A 39 -3.52 1.07 -10.78
CA ARG A 39 -2.62 1.70 -11.76
C ARG A 39 -1.20 1.89 -11.25
N LEU A 40 -0.84 1.30 -10.11
CA LEU A 40 0.51 1.41 -9.57
C LEU A 40 1.53 0.81 -10.53
N GLU A 41 2.57 1.60 -10.82
CA GLU A 41 3.73 1.12 -11.57
C GLU A 41 4.52 0.08 -10.75
N PRO A 42 5.18 -0.89 -11.42
CA PRO A 42 6.05 -1.85 -10.75
C PRO A 42 7.09 -1.16 -9.85
N GLY A 43 7.19 -1.61 -8.60
CA GLY A 43 8.09 -1.02 -7.61
C GLY A 43 7.55 0.25 -6.93
N SER A 44 6.33 0.70 -7.25
CA SER A 44 5.61 1.70 -6.46
C SER A 44 4.69 1.00 -5.46
N LEU A 45 4.61 1.55 -4.24
CA LEU A 45 3.79 1.05 -3.15
C LEU A 45 3.07 2.25 -2.49
N ILE A 46 1.97 1.99 -1.81
CA ILE A 46 1.25 2.96 -0.98
C ILE A 46 1.39 2.55 0.48
N MET A 47 1.84 3.46 1.34
CA MET A 47 1.95 3.24 2.78
C MET A 47 0.88 4.05 3.52
N SER A 48 0.16 3.38 4.41
CA SER A 48 -0.77 4.00 5.36
C SER A 48 -0.25 3.80 6.78
N HIS A 49 -0.16 4.89 7.53
CA HIS A 49 0.31 4.92 8.92
C HIS A 49 -0.38 6.07 9.68
N PRO A 50 -0.80 5.91 10.95
CA PRO A 50 -1.50 6.94 11.71
C PRO A 50 -0.82 8.31 11.79
N ILE A 51 0.51 8.37 11.67
CA ILE A 51 1.25 9.64 11.64
C ILE A 51 0.94 10.43 10.35
N TYR A 52 0.62 9.74 9.26
CA TYR A 52 0.28 10.37 7.98
C TYR A 52 -1.24 10.55 7.86
N ARG A 53 -1.67 11.80 7.64
CA ARG A 53 -3.09 12.13 7.41
C ARG A 53 -3.63 11.54 6.10
N GLN A 54 -2.76 11.28 5.14
CA GLN A 54 -3.08 10.72 3.84
C GLN A 54 -2.06 9.61 3.51
N PRO A 55 -2.46 8.53 2.81
CA PRO A 55 -1.52 7.50 2.40
C PRO A 55 -0.45 8.07 1.48
N VAL A 56 0.80 7.66 1.71
CA VAL A 56 1.97 8.16 0.98
C VAL A 56 2.42 7.15 -0.06
N LYS A 57 2.74 7.62 -1.26
CA LYS A 57 3.35 6.79 -2.29
C LYS A 57 4.84 6.64 -2.00
N ILE A 58 5.29 5.41 -1.81
CA ILE A 58 6.70 5.06 -1.64
C ILE A 58 7.18 4.25 -2.84
N LYS A 59 8.47 4.37 -3.16
CA LYS A 59 9.12 3.53 -4.16
C LYS A 59 9.95 2.49 -3.43
N PHE A 60 9.76 1.21 -3.78
CA PHE A 60 10.58 0.16 -3.22
C PHE A 60 12.05 0.42 -3.59
N PRO A 61 12.96 0.47 -2.59
CA PRO A 61 14.35 0.75 -2.88
C PRO A 61 14.92 -0.33 -3.78
N ARG A 62 15.81 0.06 -4.70
CA ARG A 62 16.57 -0.94 -5.44
C ARG A 62 17.38 -1.76 -4.43
N PRO A 63 17.61 -3.06 -4.68
CA PRO A 63 18.43 -3.89 -3.80
C PRO A 63 19.78 -3.21 -3.52
N ALA A 64 20.31 -3.36 -2.31
CA ALA A 64 21.54 -2.67 -1.87
C ALA A 64 22.74 -2.86 -2.82
N PHE A 65 22.81 -4.02 -3.50
CA PHE A 65 23.85 -4.31 -4.50
C PHE A 65 23.67 -3.59 -5.85
N LYS A 66 22.53 -2.91 -6.07
CA LYS A 66 22.21 -2.08 -7.25
C LYS A 66 21.99 -0.60 -6.89
N GLN A 67 22.14 -0.23 -5.61
CA GLN A 67 22.25 1.18 -5.22
C GLN A 67 23.71 1.59 -5.46
N GLY A 68 23.99 2.02 -6.70
CA GLY A 68 25.29 2.62 -7.03
C GLY A 68 25.59 3.77 -6.08
N ARG A 69 26.87 3.87 -5.71
CA ARG A 69 27.43 4.95 -4.89
C ARG A 69 27.33 6.30 -5.62
#